data_AF-A0A2M7UMC8-F1
#
_entry.id   AF-A0A2M7UMC8-F1
#
_cell.length_a   1.000
_cell.length_b   1.000
_cell.length_c   1.000
_cell.angle_alpha   90.00
_cell.angle_beta   90.00
_cell.angle_gamma   90.00
#
_symmetry.space_group_name_H-M   'P 1'
#
loop_
_entity.id
_entity.type
_entity.pdbx_description
1 polymer ?
#
loop_
_entity_poly.entity_id
_entity_poly.type
_entity_poly.pdbx_seq_one_letter_code
_entity_poly.pdbx_strand_id
1 'polypeptide(L)'
;MRAKVPRLAIFNTQSENSEFTVHSSKNHNCYMGSSIVNSEDTHYSDWAFNCRDCMDLLFCNRLEMCYQCFASQDCFHSNYLELCSNVTESFFAFDCRGSKRLVGCVSLRNRKNHILNQPASKEECFSVIKRLKTDRTFFLEFKKQFEALKAGMSKRDTWMINSENCTGDYIVNSKNAQFAFAVEDAEDARYLYESEKIKDAYDVTRVGQGEMLYEVTAGVDLKFAKFCNLTYHSDNMAYCDNCQNSSTCFGCVGLKNHQYCFLNKQYTKEEYVQLIPKVIEYMKSTGEYGEFFPFSFSPFGYNETKAQEFFPMTRDQVLARGWTWCDYELSASPALKQIPAQRIPDNISGVPDDILHWAVTCEVTGKPFKITPQELKFYRLKGLPIPHRCPRQRHLERTALQNPRHLYSRQCAKCQSAIQTTYAPDRPEKVLCGECYLSEVY
;
A
#
# COMPACT_ATOMS: atom_id res chain seq x y z
N MET A 1 -12.76 18.36 24.98
CA MET A 1 -13.95 17.96 24.20
C MET A 1 -13.88 16.50 23.73
N ARG A 2 -12.84 16.07 22.99
CA ARG A 2 -12.75 14.71 22.36
C ARG A 2 -13.18 13.52 23.25
N ALA A 3 -12.77 13.45 24.51
CA ALA A 3 -13.18 12.39 25.46
C ALA A 3 -14.69 12.35 25.82
N LYS A 4 -15.52 13.28 25.30
CA LYS A 4 -16.98 13.31 25.45
C LYS A 4 -17.73 13.22 24.11
N VAL A 5 -17.02 13.00 23.00
CA VAL A 5 -17.61 12.91 21.64
C VAL A 5 -17.29 11.52 21.06
N PRO A 6 -18.30 10.67 20.78
CA PRO A 6 -18.08 9.35 20.19
C PRO A 6 -17.32 9.39 18.85
N ARG A 7 -16.58 8.33 18.55
CA ARG A 7 -15.90 8.12 17.26
C ARG A 7 -16.35 6.80 16.63
N LEU A 8 -16.32 6.73 15.30
CA LEU A 8 -16.53 5.50 14.54
C LEU A 8 -15.31 4.59 14.72
N ALA A 9 -15.53 3.35 15.16
CA ALA A 9 -14.47 2.36 15.38
C ALA A 9 -14.07 1.60 14.11
N ILE A 10 -15.03 1.35 13.21
CA ILE A 10 -14.83 0.72 11.90
C ILE A 10 -15.59 1.56 10.87
N PHE A 11 -14.97 1.84 9.73
CA PHE A 11 -15.53 2.70 8.69
C PHE A 11 -16.26 1.85 7.64
N ASN A 12 -17.59 1.85 7.71
CA ASN A 12 -18.46 0.97 6.96
C ASN A 12 -19.35 1.75 5.97
N THR A 13 -19.18 1.45 4.69
CA THR A 13 -19.96 1.94 3.54
C THR A 13 -19.99 0.73 2.60
N GLN A 14 -21.04 -0.11 2.54
CA GLN A 14 -20.66 -1.55 2.69
C GLN A 14 -21.53 -2.75 2.29
N SER A 15 -20.76 -3.81 1.96
CA SER A 15 -20.82 -5.22 2.40
C SER A 15 -21.94 -6.11 1.84
N GLU A 16 -21.63 -7.37 1.48
CA GLU A 16 -21.44 -8.52 2.37
C GLU A 16 -20.40 -9.59 1.90
N ASN A 17 -19.78 -10.43 2.73
CA ASN A 17 -19.52 -10.33 4.17
C ASN A 17 -18.63 -9.11 4.49
N SER A 18 -17.36 -9.27 4.12
CA SER A 18 -16.23 -8.33 4.26
C SER A 18 -15.80 -7.97 5.69
N GLU A 19 -14.72 -8.61 6.16
CA GLU A 19 -14.18 -8.58 7.53
C GLU A 19 -12.67 -8.28 7.49
N PHE A 20 -12.06 -7.29 8.15
CA PHE A 20 -12.60 -6.20 8.95
C PHE A 20 -12.12 -4.82 8.45
N THR A 21 -11.91 -4.69 7.13
CA THR A 21 -11.65 -3.41 6.40
C THR A 21 -10.33 -2.68 6.73
N VAL A 22 -10.02 -1.62 5.96
CA VAL A 22 -9.90 -0.25 6.49
C VAL A 22 -10.59 0.70 5.50
N HIS A 23 -11.23 1.78 6.00
CA HIS A 23 -12.02 2.82 5.29
C HIS A 23 -12.86 2.32 4.09
N SER A 24 -14.16 2.05 4.23
CA SER A 24 -14.95 1.22 3.27
C SER A 24 -15.86 1.99 2.23
N SER A 25 -16.52 1.30 1.25
CA SER A 25 -17.01 1.79 -0.10
C SER A 25 -16.20 1.45 -1.37
N LYS A 26 -15.61 0.27 -1.65
CA LYS A 26 -15.27 -0.91 -0.85
C LYS A 26 -16.42 -1.80 -0.34
N ASN A 27 -16.61 -3.02 -0.88
CA ASN A 27 -16.93 -4.29 -0.16
C ASN A 27 -18.06 -5.18 -0.75
N HIS A 28 -17.69 -6.45 -0.89
CA HIS A 28 -18.35 -7.76 -0.67
C HIS A 28 -17.18 -8.79 -0.54
N ASN A 29 -17.34 -9.89 0.21
CA ASN A 29 -16.36 -11.00 0.42
C ASN A 29 -14.86 -10.69 0.73
N CYS A 30 -14.49 -9.50 1.20
CA CYS A 30 -13.08 -9.14 1.45
C CYS A 30 -12.52 -9.60 2.82
N TYR A 31 -11.28 -10.12 2.90
CA TYR A 31 -10.66 -10.50 4.18
C TYR A 31 -9.13 -10.39 4.21
N MET A 32 -8.45 -9.43 4.84
CA MET A 32 -8.86 -8.18 5.50
C MET A 32 -7.94 -7.06 4.95
N GLY A 33 -8.50 -5.92 4.51
CA GLY A 33 -7.79 -4.93 3.69
C GLY A 33 -7.14 -3.73 4.39
N SER A 34 -6.76 -2.69 3.62
CA SER A 34 -6.27 -1.42 4.16
C SER A 34 -6.50 -0.17 3.25
N SER A 35 -7.76 0.10 2.85
CA SER A 35 -8.22 1.27 2.07
C SER A 35 -8.00 1.25 0.53
N ILE A 36 -8.05 0.08 -0.10
CA ILE A 36 -9.26 -0.41 -0.80
C ILE A 36 -10.17 0.72 -1.40
N VAL A 37 -10.58 0.67 -2.68
CA VAL A 37 -11.81 1.22 -3.36
C VAL A 37 -12.24 0.20 -4.42
N ASN A 38 -13.16 -0.70 -4.06
CA ASN A 38 -13.17 -2.12 -4.51
C ASN A 38 -14.51 -2.89 -4.34
N SER A 39 -14.73 -4.00 -5.09
CA SER A 39 -14.96 -5.40 -4.61
C SER A 39 -15.17 -6.39 -5.79
N GLU A 40 -15.05 -7.74 -5.72
CA GLU A 40 -14.71 -8.78 -4.70
C GLU A 40 -14.00 -9.98 -5.40
N ASP A 41 -13.49 -11.06 -4.77
CA ASP A 41 -13.12 -11.33 -3.36
C ASP A 41 -11.71 -10.75 -3.02
N THR A 42 -11.57 -9.60 -2.34
CA THR A 42 -10.22 -9.02 -2.09
C THR A 42 -9.68 -9.20 -0.66
N HIS A 43 -8.51 -9.84 -0.54
CA HIS A 43 -7.97 -10.40 0.71
C HIS A 43 -6.55 -9.88 1.03
N TYR A 44 -6.32 -9.45 2.27
CA TYR A 44 -5.02 -9.00 2.84
C TYR A 44 -4.24 -7.86 2.11
N SER A 45 -5.01 -7.01 1.46
CA SER A 45 -4.74 -5.65 0.94
C SER A 45 -4.23 -4.63 2.00
N ASP A 46 -3.78 -3.38 1.75
CA ASP A 46 -3.35 -2.60 0.56
C ASP A 46 -3.02 -1.11 0.94
N TRP A 47 -3.05 -0.05 0.10
CA TRP A 47 -4.19 0.56 -0.64
C TRP A 47 -4.36 0.09 -2.11
N ALA A 48 -5.60 -0.06 -2.58
CA ALA A 48 -5.91 -0.50 -3.95
C ALA A 48 -7.14 0.25 -4.52
N PHE A 49 -7.10 0.74 -5.77
CA PHE A 49 -8.26 1.34 -6.48
C PHE A 49 -8.61 0.52 -7.73
N ASN A 50 -9.54 -0.42 -7.56
CA ASN A 50 -9.36 -1.78 -8.09
C ASN A 50 -10.51 -2.71 -7.72
N CYS A 51 -10.77 -3.82 -8.44
CA CYS A 51 -10.99 -5.07 -7.71
C CYS A 51 -11.00 -6.37 -8.52
N ARG A 52 -10.69 -7.46 -7.80
CA ARG A 52 -10.75 -8.84 -8.26
C ARG A 52 -11.03 -9.80 -7.10
N ASP A 53 -11.24 -11.08 -7.42
CA ASP A 53 -10.75 -12.15 -6.55
C ASP A 53 -9.22 -12.01 -6.46
N CYS A 54 -8.71 -11.45 -5.36
CA CYS A 54 -7.39 -10.82 -5.33
C CYS A 54 -6.72 -10.84 -3.96
N MET A 55 -5.51 -11.39 -3.88
CA MET A 55 -4.96 -11.85 -2.61
C MET A 55 -3.45 -12.04 -2.73
N ASP A 56 -2.53 -11.30 -2.15
CA ASP A 56 -2.64 -10.15 -1.25
C ASP A 56 -1.85 -8.98 -1.86
N LEU A 57 -2.14 -7.73 -1.51
CA LEU A 57 -1.84 -6.57 -2.39
C LEU A 57 -1.28 -5.36 -1.64
N LEU A 58 -0.40 -4.56 -2.28
CA LEU A 58 0.10 -3.26 -1.81
C LEU A 58 0.94 -2.58 -2.92
N PHE A 59 0.98 -1.26 -3.15
CA PHE A 59 -0.14 -0.33 -3.31
C PHE A 59 -0.53 -0.30 -4.80
N CYS A 60 -1.79 -0.15 -5.19
CA CYS A 60 -2.22 -0.38 -6.58
C CYS A 60 -3.39 0.50 -7.07
N ASN A 61 -3.46 0.73 -8.39
CA ASN A 61 -4.71 0.90 -9.15
C ASN A 61 -4.83 -0.31 -10.13
N ARG A 62 -5.80 -0.37 -11.05
CA ARG A 62 -5.99 -1.37 -12.16
C ARG A 62 -5.78 -2.88 -11.85
N LEU A 63 -6.86 -3.68 -11.73
CA LEU A 63 -6.78 -5.11 -11.34
C LEU A 63 -8.03 -5.99 -11.74
N GLU A 64 -7.88 -7.13 -12.49
CA GLU A 64 -8.69 -8.43 -12.48
C GLU A 64 -7.90 -9.71 -12.96
N MET A 65 -7.67 -10.92 -12.37
CA MET A 65 -7.83 -11.67 -11.09
C MET A 65 -6.45 -12.32 -10.66
N CYS A 66 -5.92 -12.11 -9.43
CA CYS A 66 -4.46 -12.22 -9.11
C CYS A 66 -4.04 -12.67 -7.68
N TYR A 67 -2.84 -13.27 -7.56
CA TYR A 67 -2.20 -13.66 -6.27
C TYR A 67 -0.67 -13.87 -6.39
N GLN A 68 0.24 -13.18 -5.68
CA GLN A 68 0.15 -12.06 -4.71
C GLN A 68 0.99 -10.88 -5.24
N CYS A 69 0.61 -9.62 -4.99
CA CYS A 69 1.01 -8.50 -5.86
C CYS A 69 1.70 -7.31 -5.18
N PHE A 70 2.60 -6.69 -5.96
CA PHE A 70 3.18 -5.37 -5.73
C PHE A 70 3.03 -4.50 -7.01
N ALA A 71 3.28 -3.19 -6.88
CA ALA A 71 3.09 -2.18 -7.91
C ALA A 71 4.03 -2.37 -9.14
N SER A 72 3.80 -1.73 -10.30
CA SER A 72 2.68 -0.88 -10.73
C SER A 72 2.45 -1.07 -12.25
N GLN A 73 1.37 -0.50 -12.80
CA GLN A 73 1.01 -0.41 -14.25
C GLN A 73 1.62 -1.53 -15.13
N ASP A 74 0.92 -2.60 -15.50
CA ASP A 74 -0.53 -2.84 -15.57
C ASP A 74 -0.86 -4.33 -15.83
N CYS A 75 -2.02 -4.84 -15.34
CA CYS A 75 -2.11 -6.27 -15.01
C CYS A 75 -3.50 -6.98 -14.96
N PHE A 76 -3.62 -8.03 -15.78
CA PHE A 76 -4.67 -9.06 -15.71
C PHE A 76 -4.06 -10.49 -15.72
N HIS A 77 -4.76 -11.49 -15.16
CA HIS A 77 -4.43 -12.93 -15.27
C HIS A 77 -2.96 -13.35 -14.99
N SER A 78 -2.38 -12.95 -13.85
CA SER A 78 -1.02 -13.37 -13.46
C SER A 78 -0.88 -13.70 -11.96
N ASN A 79 0.30 -14.16 -11.55
CA ASN A 79 0.59 -14.56 -10.16
C ASN A 79 1.70 -13.71 -9.53
N TYR A 80 2.96 -13.94 -9.89
CA TYR A 80 4.13 -13.25 -9.31
C TYR A 80 4.75 -12.27 -10.32
N LEU A 81 4.11 -11.12 -10.54
CA LEU A 81 4.67 -10.04 -11.35
C LEU A 81 5.16 -8.88 -10.47
N GLU A 82 6.30 -8.30 -10.83
CA GLU A 82 6.88 -7.12 -10.20
C GLU A 82 7.17 -6.07 -11.30
N LEU A 83 6.62 -4.86 -11.17
CA LEU A 83 6.96 -3.72 -12.05
C LEU A 83 6.70 -3.97 -13.55
N CYS A 84 5.70 -4.79 -13.88
CA CYS A 84 5.38 -5.24 -15.23
C CYS A 84 4.20 -4.50 -15.87
N SER A 85 4.33 -4.09 -17.15
CA SER A 85 3.26 -3.42 -17.90
C SER A 85 2.75 -4.23 -19.10
N ASN A 86 1.43 -4.39 -19.23
CA ASN A 86 0.81 -5.16 -20.32
C ASN A 86 1.41 -6.57 -20.45
N VAL A 87 1.46 -7.31 -19.34
CA VAL A 87 1.95 -8.70 -19.28
C VAL A 87 0.82 -9.69 -18.97
N THR A 88 0.67 -10.73 -19.79
CA THR A 88 -0.43 -11.72 -19.68
C THR A 88 0.05 -13.17 -19.76
N GLU A 89 -0.80 -14.11 -19.32
CA GLU A 89 -0.55 -15.56 -19.34
C GLU A 89 0.76 -15.97 -18.62
N SER A 90 1.20 -15.23 -17.60
CA SER A 90 2.55 -15.30 -17.04
C SER A 90 2.56 -15.63 -15.54
N PHE A 91 3.62 -16.29 -15.07
CA PHE A 91 3.66 -16.85 -13.70
C PHE A 91 4.70 -16.19 -12.78
N PHE A 92 5.89 -15.89 -13.29
CA PHE A 92 6.93 -15.09 -12.64
C PHE A 92 7.50 -14.08 -13.64
N ALA A 93 7.52 -12.78 -13.32
CA ALA A 93 8.29 -11.79 -14.08
C ALA A 93 8.67 -10.52 -13.30
N PHE A 94 9.76 -9.86 -13.72
CA PHE A 94 10.26 -8.58 -13.17
C PHE A 94 10.56 -7.57 -14.29
N ASP A 95 10.08 -6.33 -14.23
CA ASP A 95 10.24 -5.26 -15.25
C ASP A 95 9.86 -5.65 -16.70
N CYS A 96 9.10 -6.73 -16.91
CA CYS A 96 8.68 -7.12 -18.26
C CYS A 96 7.57 -6.20 -18.82
N ARG A 97 7.64 -5.83 -20.10
CA ARG A 97 6.66 -4.94 -20.75
C ARG A 97 6.14 -5.51 -22.08
N GLY A 98 4.84 -5.34 -22.36
CA GLY A 98 4.20 -5.66 -23.64
C GLY A 98 4.32 -7.12 -24.07
N SER A 99 4.35 -8.05 -23.12
CA SER A 99 4.85 -9.42 -23.32
C SER A 99 3.87 -10.50 -22.83
N LYS A 100 3.93 -11.74 -23.33
CA LYS A 100 3.00 -12.80 -22.91
C LYS A 100 3.58 -14.21 -22.87
N ARG A 101 3.08 -15.03 -21.93
CA ARG A 101 3.65 -16.34 -21.55
C ARG A 101 5.12 -16.22 -21.19
N LEU A 102 5.35 -15.52 -20.07
CA LEU A 102 6.65 -15.41 -19.42
C LEU A 102 6.67 -16.27 -18.15
N VAL A 103 7.74 -17.05 -17.99
CA VAL A 103 7.92 -17.93 -16.84
C VAL A 103 9.33 -17.70 -16.27
N GLY A 104 9.42 -16.86 -15.25
CA GLY A 104 10.70 -16.51 -14.61
C GLY A 104 11.53 -15.50 -15.38
N CYS A 105 10.90 -14.62 -16.17
CA CYS A 105 11.62 -13.71 -17.07
C CYS A 105 11.82 -12.31 -16.46
N VAL A 106 12.88 -11.63 -16.88
CA VAL A 106 13.30 -10.33 -16.34
C VAL A 106 13.63 -9.32 -17.44
N SER A 107 13.13 -8.09 -17.29
CA SER A 107 13.26 -6.93 -18.20
C SER A 107 12.91 -7.15 -19.69
N LEU A 108 12.20 -8.22 -20.06
CA LEU A 108 11.87 -8.46 -21.47
C LEU A 108 10.89 -7.41 -22.02
N ARG A 109 11.20 -6.87 -23.20
CA ARG A 109 10.39 -5.91 -23.95
C ARG A 109 9.79 -6.58 -25.20
N ASN A 110 8.46 -6.57 -25.33
CA ASN A 110 7.72 -7.08 -26.49
C ASN A 110 8.14 -8.52 -26.89
N ARG A 111 8.18 -9.45 -25.93
CA ARG A 111 8.52 -10.88 -26.13
C ARG A 111 7.33 -11.80 -25.87
N LYS A 112 7.38 -13.00 -26.44
CA LYS A 112 6.35 -14.04 -26.28
C LYS A 112 7.00 -15.39 -26.05
N ASN A 113 6.39 -16.23 -25.21
CA ASN A 113 6.82 -17.60 -24.92
C ASN A 113 8.29 -17.68 -24.46
N HIS A 114 8.62 -17.26 -23.24
CA HIS A 114 9.99 -17.36 -22.71
C HIS A 114 9.99 -17.98 -21.31
N ILE A 115 11.05 -18.74 -21.00
CA ILE A 115 11.31 -19.36 -19.70
C ILE A 115 12.73 -18.93 -19.27
N LEU A 116 12.88 -18.30 -18.10
CA LEU A 116 14.17 -17.81 -17.58
C LEU A 116 14.97 -16.99 -18.62
N ASN A 117 14.29 -16.06 -19.27
CA ASN A 117 14.75 -15.26 -20.43
C ASN A 117 15.12 -16.01 -21.72
N GLN A 118 15.07 -17.35 -21.76
CA GLN A 118 15.28 -18.12 -22.99
C GLN A 118 13.97 -18.26 -23.79
N PRO A 119 14.03 -18.24 -25.15
CA PRO A 119 12.87 -18.56 -25.98
C PRO A 119 12.37 -19.99 -25.76
N ALA A 120 11.04 -20.18 -25.79
CA ALA A 120 10.38 -21.47 -25.63
C ALA A 120 9.15 -21.60 -26.55
N SER A 121 8.61 -22.81 -26.67
CA SER A 121 7.27 -23.03 -27.22
C SER A 121 6.17 -22.52 -26.28
N LYS A 122 4.94 -22.43 -26.79
CA LYS A 122 3.76 -22.07 -25.98
C LYS A 122 3.41 -23.23 -25.02
N GLU A 123 3.67 -24.45 -25.49
CA GLU A 123 3.37 -25.73 -24.86
C GLU A 123 4.28 -26.00 -23.66
N GLU A 124 5.58 -25.74 -23.79
CA GLU A 124 6.54 -25.78 -22.67
C GLU A 124 6.17 -24.76 -21.58
N CYS A 125 5.83 -23.53 -21.97
CA CYS A 125 5.40 -22.50 -21.02
C CYS A 125 4.21 -22.98 -20.19
N PHE A 126 3.18 -23.56 -20.83
CA PHE A 126 2.02 -24.11 -20.10
C PHE A 126 2.36 -25.35 -19.27
N SER A 127 3.26 -26.22 -19.73
CA SER A 127 3.73 -27.39 -18.98
C SER A 127 4.44 -26.98 -17.69
N VAL A 128 5.36 -26.01 -17.76
CA VAL A 128 6.05 -25.45 -16.58
C VAL A 128 5.05 -24.74 -15.66
N ILE A 129 4.13 -23.93 -16.20
CA ILE A 129 3.07 -23.28 -15.40
C ILE A 129 2.18 -24.30 -14.68
N LYS A 130 1.85 -25.43 -15.30
CA LYS A 130 1.11 -26.52 -14.64
C LYS A 130 1.93 -27.13 -13.50
N ARG A 131 3.23 -27.38 -13.71
CA ARG A 131 4.09 -27.95 -12.67
C ARG A 131 4.30 -26.99 -11.48
N LEU A 132 4.49 -25.69 -11.74
CA LEU A 132 4.60 -24.64 -10.70
C LEU A 132 3.35 -24.51 -9.82
N LYS A 133 2.22 -25.10 -10.22
CA LYS A 133 0.95 -25.14 -9.48
C LYS A 133 0.74 -26.41 -8.65
N THR A 134 1.49 -27.48 -8.91
CA THR A 134 1.21 -28.82 -8.36
C THR A 134 2.41 -29.55 -7.76
N ASP A 135 3.60 -28.96 -7.83
CA ASP A 135 4.86 -29.50 -7.28
C ASP A 135 5.56 -28.38 -6.50
N ARG A 136 5.44 -28.40 -5.17
CA ARG A 136 6.03 -27.37 -4.30
C ARG A 136 7.55 -27.36 -4.34
N THR A 137 8.18 -28.52 -4.54
CA THR A 137 9.65 -28.62 -4.64
C THR A 137 10.14 -27.88 -5.88
N PHE A 138 9.48 -28.10 -7.03
CA PHE A 138 9.76 -27.37 -8.26
C PHE A 138 9.42 -25.89 -8.16
N PHE A 139 8.31 -25.51 -7.52
CA PHE A 139 7.98 -24.10 -7.28
C PHE A 139 9.08 -23.38 -6.48
N LEU A 140 9.55 -23.99 -5.39
CA LEU A 140 10.59 -23.40 -4.54
C LEU A 140 11.93 -23.29 -5.27
N GLU A 141 12.32 -24.31 -6.03
CA GLU A 141 13.58 -24.30 -6.80
C GLU A 141 13.52 -23.30 -7.97
N PHE A 142 12.41 -23.27 -8.71
CA PHE A 142 12.20 -22.30 -9.78
C PHE A 142 12.19 -20.86 -9.25
N LYS A 143 11.64 -20.62 -8.05
CA LYS A 143 11.72 -19.30 -7.41
C LYS A 143 13.18 -18.90 -7.15
N LYS A 144 14.06 -19.80 -6.67
CA LYS A 144 15.50 -19.46 -6.50
C LYS A 144 16.14 -19.03 -7.82
N GLN A 145 15.83 -19.73 -8.91
CA GLN A 145 16.36 -19.42 -10.25
C GLN A 145 15.88 -18.04 -10.74
N PHE A 146 14.61 -17.71 -10.51
CA PHE A 146 14.06 -16.38 -10.80
C PHE A 146 14.71 -15.27 -9.96
N GLU A 147 14.84 -15.44 -8.64
CA GLU A 147 15.46 -14.43 -7.78
C GLU A 147 16.96 -14.27 -8.09
N ALA A 148 17.68 -15.35 -8.44
CA ALA A 148 19.08 -15.28 -8.87
C ALA A 148 19.24 -14.53 -10.21
N LEU A 149 18.38 -14.82 -11.20
CA LEU A 149 18.34 -14.09 -12.47
C LEU A 149 18.00 -12.61 -12.28
N LYS A 150 17.08 -12.29 -11.37
CA LYS A 150 16.70 -10.94 -10.93
C LYS A 150 17.81 -10.24 -10.16
N ALA A 151 18.63 -10.95 -9.38
CA ALA A 151 19.76 -10.39 -8.63
C ALA A 151 20.98 -10.08 -9.53
N GLY A 152 21.21 -10.87 -10.59
CA GLY A 152 22.27 -10.62 -11.57
C GLY A 152 22.06 -9.40 -12.48
N MET A 153 20.92 -8.71 -12.36
CA MET A 153 20.61 -7.53 -13.16
C MET A 153 21.13 -6.23 -12.55
N SER A 154 21.47 -5.28 -13.42
CA SER A 154 21.45 -3.88 -13.04
C SER A 154 20.09 -3.45 -12.51
N LYS A 155 20.09 -2.45 -11.63
CA LYS A 155 18.88 -1.77 -11.16
C LYS A 155 18.86 -0.35 -11.68
N ARG A 156 17.67 0.15 -11.98
CA ARG A 156 17.46 1.56 -12.27
C ARG A 156 17.59 2.37 -10.98
N ASP A 157 18.19 3.55 -11.08
CA ASP A 157 18.28 4.57 -10.03
C ASP A 157 16.94 4.83 -9.33
N THR A 158 15.90 5.09 -10.12
CA THR A 158 14.54 5.43 -9.68
C THR A 158 13.53 4.97 -10.72
N TRP A 159 12.32 4.59 -10.28
CA TRP A 159 11.18 4.29 -11.14
C TRP A 159 10.39 5.54 -11.52
N MET A 160 11.05 6.51 -12.15
CA MET A 160 10.38 7.67 -12.74
C MET A 160 9.96 7.40 -14.19
N ILE A 161 8.69 7.63 -14.56
CA ILE A 161 8.15 7.41 -15.90
C ILE A 161 7.34 8.63 -16.33
N ASN A 162 7.69 9.24 -17.46
CA ASN A 162 6.98 10.44 -17.96
C ASN A 162 6.86 11.51 -16.85
N SER A 163 7.99 11.88 -16.26
CA SER A 163 8.04 12.80 -15.11
C SER A 163 9.14 13.84 -15.28
N GLU A 164 8.85 15.10 -14.95
CA GLU A 164 9.76 16.24 -15.10
C GLU A 164 10.04 16.90 -13.74
N ASN A 165 11.32 17.24 -13.48
CA ASN A 165 11.72 17.97 -12.27
C ASN A 165 11.22 17.35 -10.94
N CYS A 166 11.26 16.01 -10.85
CA CYS A 166 10.87 15.27 -9.64
C CYS A 166 12.07 14.65 -8.93
N THR A 167 12.01 14.55 -7.60
CA THR A 167 12.92 13.71 -6.79
C THR A 167 12.13 12.64 -6.06
N GLY A 168 12.34 11.38 -6.44
CA GLY A 168 11.47 10.29 -6.02
C GLY A 168 11.90 8.91 -6.49
N ASP A 169 10.95 7.98 -6.44
CA ASP A 169 11.00 6.60 -6.92
C ASP A 169 9.54 6.20 -7.15
N TYR A 170 9.26 5.25 -8.04
CA TYR A 170 7.91 4.86 -8.49
C TYR A 170 6.94 6.03 -8.84
N ILE A 171 7.47 7.17 -9.30
CA ILE A 171 6.69 8.34 -9.77
C ILE A 171 6.33 8.15 -11.25
N VAL A 172 5.10 8.44 -11.63
CA VAL A 172 4.60 8.27 -13.02
C VAL A 172 3.80 9.51 -13.42
N ASN A 173 3.86 10.01 -14.67
CA ASN A 173 2.98 11.09 -15.15
C ASN A 173 2.91 12.34 -14.22
N SER A 174 4.05 12.87 -13.77
CA SER A 174 4.15 13.86 -12.67
C SER A 174 5.12 15.01 -12.96
N LYS A 175 4.93 16.16 -12.31
CA LYS A 175 5.80 17.33 -12.50
C LYS A 175 6.15 18.04 -11.18
N ASN A 176 7.34 18.65 -11.13
CA ASN A 176 7.80 19.56 -10.08
C ASN A 176 7.72 19.02 -8.62
N ALA A 177 7.72 17.70 -8.39
CA ALA A 177 7.48 17.10 -7.08
C ALA A 177 8.78 16.68 -6.35
N GLN A 178 9.06 17.24 -5.17
CA GLN A 178 10.26 16.98 -4.39
C GLN A 178 10.01 16.09 -3.16
N PHE A 179 10.59 14.88 -3.13
CA PHE A 179 10.44 13.82 -2.11
C PHE A 179 8.96 13.42 -1.83
N ALA A 180 8.48 12.18 -2.01
CA ALA A 180 9.12 10.89 -2.23
C ALA A 180 8.08 9.88 -2.81
N PHE A 181 8.03 8.60 -2.37
CA PHE A 181 7.62 7.43 -3.21
C PHE A 181 6.15 6.74 -2.80
N ALA A 182 4.06 6.55 -3.87
CA ALA A 182 3.29 6.75 -5.17
C ALA A 182 2.80 8.20 -5.43
N VAL A 183 3.04 8.74 -6.63
CA VAL A 183 2.55 10.05 -7.13
C VAL A 183 2.27 9.88 -8.64
N GLU A 184 1.04 10.18 -9.09
CA GLU A 184 0.61 10.15 -10.52
C GLU A 184 -0.03 11.48 -10.98
N ASP A 185 0.71 12.57 -10.73
CA ASP A 185 0.13 13.72 -10.01
C ASP A 185 1.11 14.91 -9.79
N ALA A 186 0.57 16.03 -9.26
CA ALA A 186 1.20 17.26 -8.77
C ALA A 186 1.82 18.25 -9.79
N GLU A 187 1.84 19.53 -9.40
CA GLU A 187 2.96 20.44 -9.65
C GLU A 187 3.28 21.31 -8.41
N ASP A 188 4.44 21.97 -8.43
CA ASP A 188 5.13 22.69 -7.33
C ASP A 188 5.04 22.03 -5.94
N ALA A 189 5.15 20.70 -5.92
CA ALA A 189 5.06 19.89 -4.72
C ALA A 189 6.40 19.71 -3.98
N ARG A 190 6.32 19.66 -2.65
CA ARG A 190 7.42 19.36 -1.73
C ARG A 190 6.85 18.59 -0.54
N TYR A 191 7.23 17.32 -0.40
CA TYR A 191 6.61 16.36 0.52
C TYR A 191 5.11 16.11 0.17
N LEU A 192 4.51 14.92 0.09
CA LEU A 192 4.91 13.53 0.33
C LEU A 192 4.14 12.63 -0.66
N TYR A 193 4.11 11.32 -0.40
CA TYR A 193 3.47 10.23 -1.16
C TYR A 193 2.86 9.25 -0.12
N GLU A 194 1.73 8.54 -0.32
CA GLU A 194 1.03 8.16 -1.56
C GLU A 194 -0.01 9.18 -2.04
N SER A 195 -0.18 9.40 -3.34
CA SER A 195 -0.99 10.48 -3.93
C SER A 195 -1.69 10.10 -5.24
N GLU A 196 -2.63 10.96 -5.65
CA GLU A 196 -3.73 10.81 -6.62
C GLU A 196 -4.45 12.19 -6.74
N LYS A 197 -3.69 13.29 -6.55
CA LYS A 197 -3.88 14.35 -5.54
C LYS A 197 -3.02 15.63 -5.71
N ILE A 198 -3.60 16.68 -6.31
CA ILE A 198 -2.94 17.93 -6.76
C ILE A 198 -2.17 18.69 -5.64
N LYS A 199 -1.23 19.60 -5.99
CA LYS A 199 -0.45 20.52 -5.12
C LYS A 199 -0.45 21.97 -5.65
N ASP A 200 0.08 23.05 -5.04
CA ASP A 200 1.40 23.29 -4.39
C ASP A 200 1.44 23.30 -2.83
N ALA A 201 2.63 23.11 -2.24
CA ALA A 201 2.80 22.22 -1.07
C ALA A 201 3.78 22.57 0.09
N TYR A 202 3.46 22.10 1.32
CA TYR A 202 4.33 21.38 2.29
C TYR A 202 3.51 20.40 3.22
N ASP A 203 3.72 19.07 3.08
CA ASP A 203 3.31 17.93 3.99
C ASP A 203 1.77 17.67 4.24
N VAL A 204 1.07 16.63 3.71
CA VAL A 204 1.25 15.15 3.81
C VAL A 204 0.28 14.41 2.86
N THR A 205 0.36 13.07 2.74
CA THR A 205 -0.39 12.25 1.78
C THR A 205 -0.99 10.94 2.37
N ARG A 206 -1.14 9.86 1.58
CA ARG A 206 -2.40 9.13 1.30
C ARG A 206 -3.27 9.88 0.27
N VAL A 207 -4.16 9.12 -0.38
CA VAL A 207 -5.44 9.51 -1.02
C VAL A 207 -5.49 10.51 -2.19
N GLY A 208 -6.43 10.29 -3.12
CA GLY A 208 -6.83 11.27 -4.14
C GLY A 208 -7.52 12.51 -3.60
N GLN A 209 -6.89 13.66 -3.81
CA GLN A 209 -7.18 14.94 -3.15
C GLN A 209 -6.62 16.10 -4.05
N GLY A 210 -6.13 17.24 -3.53
CA GLY A 210 -5.82 18.43 -4.34
C GLY A 210 -5.97 19.77 -3.61
N GLU A 211 -5.22 20.79 -4.04
CA GLU A 211 -4.67 21.80 -3.13
C GLU A 211 -4.72 23.24 -3.75
N MET A 212 -4.12 24.33 -3.26
CA MET A 212 -2.83 24.63 -2.60
C MET A 212 -2.93 24.63 -1.06
N LEU A 213 -2.23 23.72 -0.38
CA LEU A 213 -2.71 23.04 0.83
C LEU A 213 -2.31 23.70 2.19
N TYR A 214 -1.21 23.15 2.71
CA TYR A 214 -0.68 22.96 4.06
C TYR A 214 -1.54 22.02 4.93
N GLU A 215 -1.22 20.72 4.93
CA GLU A 215 -1.97 19.79 4.06
C GLU A 215 -2.07 18.33 4.55
N VAL A 216 -2.48 18.11 5.79
CA VAL A 216 -2.39 16.79 6.40
C VAL A 216 -3.60 15.90 6.08
N THR A 217 -3.38 14.57 6.06
CA THR A 217 -4.10 13.69 5.13
C THR A 217 -4.36 12.25 5.63
N ALA A 218 -5.63 11.81 5.60
CA ALA A 218 -6.21 10.83 4.64
C ALA A 218 -7.28 11.59 3.81
N GLY A 219 -8.17 10.97 2.99
CA GLY A 219 -9.53 11.53 2.84
C GLY A 219 -10.35 11.87 1.55
N VAL A 220 -9.94 12.09 0.29
CA VAL A 220 -10.86 12.55 -0.83
C VAL A 220 -11.84 13.73 -0.53
N ASP A 221 -11.36 14.99 -0.65
CA ASP A 221 -11.52 15.83 0.55
C ASP A 221 -11.34 17.38 0.48
N LEU A 222 -11.68 18.08 -0.60
CA LEU A 222 -10.88 19.27 -0.97
C LEU A 222 -11.33 20.66 -0.57
N LYS A 223 -10.33 21.55 -0.45
CA LYS A 223 -10.32 22.89 0.18
C LYS A 223 -9.17 23.69 -0.46
N PHE A 224 -8.87 24.88 0.08
CA PHE A 224 -7.49 25.26 0.42
C PHE A 224 -7.30 25.03 1.94
N ALA A 225 -6.97 23.81 2.39
CA ALA A 225 -7.07 23.39 3.79
C ALA A 225 -5.85 23.81 4.60
N LYS A 226 -6.08 24.47 5.73
CA LYS A 226 -5.09 24.64 6.80
C LYS A 226 -5.63 24.11 8.11
N PHE A 227 -5.49 22.82 8.48
CA PHE A 227 -4.56 21.83 7.94
C PHE A 227 -5.11 20.38 7.91
N CYS A 228 -6.41 20.17 8.21
CA CYS A 228 -7.06 18.84 8.40
C CYS A 228 -6.38 17.97 9.49
N ASN A 229 -6.59 16.65 9.72
CA ASN A 229 -7.38 15.54 9.15
C ASN A 229 -7.70 14.56 10.34
N LEU A 230 -8.51 13.48 10.32
CA LEU A 230 -9.18 12.70 9.27
C LEU A 230 -10.39 13.41 8.63
N THR A 231 -10.47 13.52 7.30
CA THR A 231 -11.61 14.07 6.54
C THR A 231 -12.01 13.13 5.34
N TYR A 232 -13.17 13.37 4.72
CA TYR A 232 -13.80 12.85 3.45
C TYR A 232 -15.02 13.79 3.23
N HIS A 233 -14.73 15.09 3.26
CA HIS A 233 -15.51 16.07 4.04
C HIS A 233 -15.05 17.51 3.78
N SER A 234 -15.23 18.09 2.59
CA SER A 234 -14.78 19.48 2.43
C SER A 234 -15.41 20.31 1.33
N ASP A 235 -15.58 21.59 1.66
CA ASP A 235 -14.87 22.68 0.99
C ASP A 235 -14.33 23.67 2.03
N ASN A 236 -13.19 24.31 1.73
CA ASN A 236 -12.46 25.37 2.41
C ASN A 236 -12.57 25.50 3.95
N MET A 237 -11.51 25.07 4.67
CA MET A 237 -10.98 25.82 5.82
C MET A 237 -10.65 25.01 7.09
N ALA A 238 -10.45 25.72 8.21
CA ALA A 238 -9.23 25.57 9.01
C ALA A 238 -9.29 24.64 10.25
N TYR A 239 -8.13 24.12 10.68
CA TYR A 239 -7.81 23.35 11.92
C TYR A 239 -8.87 22.27 12.29
N CYS A 240 -8.79 21.04 11.72
CA CYS A 240 -9.94 20.11 11.65
C CYS A 240 -9.66 18.60 11.96
N ASP A 241 -10.53 17.92 12.71
CA ASP A 241 -10.65 16.44 12.90
C ASP A 241 -12.08 16.11 13.39
N ASN A 242 -12.82 15.04 13.09
CA ASN A 242 -12.62 13.80 12.33
C ASN A 242 -13.96 13.48 11.60
N CYS A 243 -13.96 13.23 10.27
CA CYS A 243 -14.93 13.92 9.40
C CYS A 243 -15.34 13.17 8.09
N GLN A 244 -16.63 13.20 7.65
CA GLN A 244 -17.16 12.49 6.44
C GLN A 244 -18.22 13.26 5.56
N ASN A 245 -18.15 14.61 5.46
CA ASN A 245 -19.17 15.58 4.93
C ASN A 245 -18.94 17.10 5.27
N SER A 246 -18.59 18.05 4.39
CA SER A 246 -18.57 19.49 4.80
C SER A 246 -18.58 20.52 3.67
N SER A 247 -18.83 21.79 4.04
CA SER A 247 -18.35 23.00 3.34
C SER A 247 -18.23 24.20 4.29
N THR A 248 -17.28 25.10 4.01
CA THR A 248 -16.99 26.39 4.68
C THR A 248 -16.69 26.31 6.19
N CYS A 249 -15.42 26.17 6.56
CA CYS A 249 -14.95 25.75 7.89
C CYS A 249 -13.94 26.71 8.57
N PHE A 250 -13.99 26.82 9.91
CA PHE A 250 -12.93 27.42 10.72
C PHE A 250 -12.88 26.84 12.16
N GLY A 251 -11.84 26.07 12.49
CA GLY A 251 -11.63 25.44 13.81
C GLY A 251 -12.59 24.28 14.12
N CYS A 252 -12.73 23.32 13.21
CA CYS A 252 -13.91 22.43 13.13
C CYS A 252 -13.74 21.01 13.71
N VAL A 253 -14.86 20.41 14.17
CA VAL A 253 -14.92 19.01 14.65
C VAL A 253 -16.18 18.22 14.20
N GLY A 254 -16.39 18.04 12.87
CA GLY A 254 -17.12 16.86 12.36
C GLY A 254 -18.60 16.94 11.91
N LEU A 255 -19.18 18.10 11.61
CA LEU A 255 -20.63 18.26 11.32
C LEU A 255 -21.08 17.99 9.86
N LYS A 256 -22.38 17.72 9.65
CA LYS A 256 -23.07 17.55 8.35
C LYS A 256 -24.26 18.53 8.27
N ASN A 257 -24.44 19.24 7.15
CA ASN A 257 -25.59 20.12 6.84
C ASN A 257 -25.83 21.38 7.73
N HIS A 258 -24.82 21.92 8.42
CA HIS A 258 -24.90 23.20 9.15
C HIS A 258 -23.83 24.20 8.68
N GLN A 259 -24.13 25.50 8.75
CA GLN A 259 -23.21 26.62 8.46
C GLN A 259 -22.96 27.46 9.71
N TYR A 260 -21.89 28.27 9.73
CA TYR A 260 -21.53 29.18 10.83
C TYR A 260 -21.36 28.46 12.18
N CYS A 261 -20.51 27.43 12.20
CA CYS A 261 -20.30 26.57 13.37
C CYS A 261 -18.88 26.66 13.92
N PHE A 262 -18.75 26.71 15.26
CA PHE A 262 -17.47 26.65 15.98
C PHE A 262 -17.59 25.69 17.16
N LEU A 263 -16.63 24.77 17.31
CA LEU A 263 -16.62 23.71 18.35
C LEU A 263 -17.98 22.99 18.53
N ASN A 264 -18.63 22.67 17.40
CA ASN A 264 -19.94 22.01 17.31
C ASN A 264 -21.14 22.78 17.92
N LYS A 265 -21.01 24.10 18.11
CA LYS A 265 -22.13 25.02 18.29
C LYS A 265 -22.37 25.82 16.99
N GLN A 266 -23.63 25.97 16.59
CA GLN A 266 -24.06 26.86 15.50
C GLN A 266 -24.36 28.29 16.01
N TYR A 267 -24.11 29.28 15.16
CA TYR A 267 -24.24 30.73 15.41
C TYR A 267 -25.01 31.41 14.26
N THR A 268 -25.42 32.67 14.44
CA THR A 268 -25.78 33.50 13.27
C THR A 268 -24.52 33.89 12.47
N LYS A 269 -24.72 34.34 11.24
CA LYS A 269 -23.64 34.82 10.36
C LYS A 269 -22.88 35.99 11.00
N GLU A 270 -23.61 36.89 11.64
CA GLU A 270 -23.12 38.13 12.25
C GLU A 270 -22.30 37.83 13.52
N GLU A 271 -22.81 36.93 14.39
CA GLU A 271 -22.07 36.43 15.54
C GLU A 271 -20.76 35.75 15.12
N TYR A 272 -20.82 34.88 14.12
CA TYR A 272 -19.69 34.10 13.62
C TYR A 272 -18.58 35.01 13.07
N VAL A 273 -18.95 36.01 12.24
CA VAL A 273 -18.01 37.00 11.68
C VAL A 273 -17.31 37.82 12.78
N GLN A 274 -17.97 38.08 13.92
CA GLN A 274 -17.36 38.77 15.07
C GLN A 274 -16.55 37.87 16.01
N LEU A 275 -16.82 36.55 16.01
CA LEU A 275 -16.17 35.58 16.89
C LEU A 275 -14.79 35.17 16.36
N ILE A 276 -14.71 34.76 15.09
CA ILE A 276 -13.52 34.09 14.51
C ILE A 276 -12.23 34.91 14.65
N PRO A 277 -12.17 36.23 14.39
CA PRO A 277 -10.94 37.02 14.56
C PRO A 277 -10.34 36.94 15.97
N LYS A 278 -11.18 36.92 17.00
CA LYS A 278 -10.74 36.87 18.41
C LYS A 278 -10.13 35.50 18.77
N VAL A 279 -10.66 34.43 18.19
CA VAL A 279 -10.10 33.07 18.34
C VAL A 279 -8.71 32.99 17.67
N ILE A 280 -8.55 33.60 16.48
CA ILE A 280 -7.26 33.63 15.77
C ILE A 280 -6.20 34.38 16.60
N GLU A 281 -6.52 35.54 17.17
CA GLU A 281 -5.55 36.29 18.00
C GLU A 281 -5.17 35.52 19.27
N TYR A 282 -6.12 34.86 19.93
CA TYR A 282 -5.81 33.99 21.07
C TYR A 282 -4.86 32.86 20.66
N MET A 283 -5.18 32.10 19.60
CA MET A 283 -4.33 31.00 19.11
C MET A 283 -2.95 31.46 18.61
N LYS A 284 -2.80 32.72 18.18
CA LYS A 284 -1.49 33.32 17.90
C LYS A 284 -0.73 33.62 19.19
N SER A 285 -1.40 34.12 20.23
CA SER A 285 -0.78 34.41 21.54
C SER A 285 -0.29 33.16 22.29
N THR A 286 -0.90 32.00 22.02
CA THR A 286 -0.49 30.69 22.58
C THR A 286 0.49 29.91 21.70
N GLY A 287 0.75 30.36 20.47
CA GLY A 287 1.59 29.64 19.49
C GLY A 287 0.90 28.44 18.82
N GLU A 288 -0.41 28.28 18.95
CA GLU A 288 -1.19 27.17 18.39
C GLU A 288 -1.64 27.40 16.94
N TYR A 289 -1.66 28.65 16.46
CA TYR A 289 -2.13 28.97 15.11
C TYR A 289 -1.06 28.74 14.03
N GLY A 290 -1.00 27.52 13.50
CA GLY A 290 -0.18 27.20 12.32
C GLY A 290 0.31 25.75 12.21
N GLU A 291 0.22 25.01 13.31
CA GLU A 291 0.80 23.66 13.45
C GLU A 291 -0.15 22.52 13.05
N PHE A 292 0.37 21.29 13.05
CA PHE A 292 -0.47 20.09 13.06
C PHE A 292 -0.82 19.65 14.49
N PHE A 293 -1.75 18.70 14.64
CA PHE A 293 -2.14 18.18 15.97
C PHE A 293 -0.98 17.44 16.68
N PRO A 294 -0.76 17.68 17.98
CA PRO A 294 0.32 17.07 18.74
C PRO A 294 0.13 15.57 18.96
N PHE A 295 1.23 14.82 19.16
CA PHE A 295 1.18 13.37 19.38
C PHE A 295 0.25 12.95 20.53
N SER A 296 0.14 13.77 21.59
CA SER A 296 -0.73 13.53 22.75
C SER A 296 -2.23 13.41 22.42
N PHE A 297 -2.61 13.68 21.17
CA PHE A 297 -3.96 13.50 20.64
C PHE A 297 -4.17 12.16 19.90
N SER A 298 -3.13 11.33 19.75
CA SER A 298 -3.19 9.98 19.17
C SER A 298 -3.87 8.98 20.12
N PRO A 299 -4.79 8.13 19.63
CA PRO A 299 -5.35 7.02 20.41
C PRO A 299 -4.52 5.71 20.31
N PHE A 300 -3.43 5.69 19.52
CA PHE A 300 -2.63 4.49 19.23
C PHE A 300 -1.19 4.61 19.77
N GLY A 301 -0.61 3.47 20.17
CA GLY A 301 0.82 3.33 20.43
C GLY A 301 1.63 3.32 19.13
N TYR A 302 2.85 3.85 19.15
CA TYR A 302 3.70 4.00 17.96
C TYR A 302 3.86 2.69 17.17
N ASN A 303 4.07 1.60 17.91
CA ASN A 303 4.27 0.23 17.40
C ASN A 303 3.05 -0.38 16.70
N GLU A 304 1.86 0.21 16.83
CA GLU A 304 0.63 -0.22 16.16
C GLU A 304 0.42 0.49 14.80
N THR A 305 1.21 1.53 14.51
CA THR A 305 1.02 2.39 13.33
C THR A 305 1.95 2.04 12.17
N LYS A 306 1.64 2.55 10.97
CA LYS A 306 2.55 2.48 9.81
C LYS A 306 3.89 3.21 10.04
N ALA A 307 4.01 4.08 11.04
CA ALA A 307 5.30 4.69 11.38
C ALA A 307 6.33 3.61 11.77
N GLN A 308 5.95 2.58 12.53
CA GLN A 308 6.84 1.47 12.89
C GLN A 308 7.24 0.59 11.69
N GLU A 309 6.46 0.56 10.60
CA GLU A 309 6.80 -0.20 9.38
C GLU A 309 7.83 0.54 8.51
N PHE A 310 7.82 1.88 8.48
CA PHE A 310 8.75 2.69 7.67
C PHE A 310 9.94 3.26 8.47
N PHE A 311 9.75 3.48 9.77
CA PHE A 311 10.70 4.11 10.69
C PHE A 311 10.73 3.31 12.02
N PRO A 312 11.27 2.08 12.02
CA PRO A 312 11.22 1.21 13.19
C PRO A 312 11.98 1.79 14.39
N MET A 313 11.31 1.87 15.54
CA MET A 313 11.87 2.36 16.80
C MET A 313 11.75 1.33 17.93
N THR A 314 12.57 1.47 18.97
CA THR A 314 12.44 0.70 20.22
C THR A 314 11.48 1.37 21.21
N ARG A 315 10.95 0.59 22.15
CA ARG A 315 10.05 1.05 23.22
C ARG A 315 10.63 2.25 23.98
N ASP A 316 11.91 2.19 24.36
CA ASP A 316 12.56 3.25 25.12
C ASP A 316 12.77 4.53 24.29
N GLN A 317 13.05 4.39 22.98
CA GLN A 317 13.15 5.54 22.06
C GLN A 317 11.81 6.24 21.84
N VAL A 318 10.70 5.51 21.90
CA VAL A 318 9.33 6.05 21.84
C VAL A 318 8.99 6.76 23.14
N LEU A 319 9.18 6.10 24.29
CA LEU A 319 8.88 6.69 25.61
C LEU A 319 9.73 7.94 25.92
N ALA A 320 11.01 7.96 25.51
CA ALA A 320 11.89 9.12 25.66
C ALA A 320 11.45 10.37 24.88
N ARG A 321 10.51 10.24 23.93
CA ARG A 321 9.88 11.37 23.21
C ARG A 321 8.53 11.80 23.81
N GLY A 322 8.11 11.20 24.92
CA GLY A 322 6.78 11.38 25.49
C GLY A 322 5.67 10.73 24.64
N TRP A 323 6.01 9.72 23.83
CA TRP A 323 5.07 9.01 22.96
C TRP A 323 4.60 7.69 23.59
N THR A 324 3.43 7.23 23.16
CA THR A 324 2.77 6.02 23.68
C THR A 324 3.31 4.76 23.00
N TRP A 325 3.47 3.68 23.77
CA TRP A 325 3.73 2.33 23.29
C TRP A 325 2.62 1.39 23.77
N CYS A 326 2.23 0.42 22.94
CA CYS A 326 1.21 -0.58 23.29
C CYS A 326 1.87 -1.92 23.66
N ASP A 327 1.65 -2.37 24.90
CA ASP A 327 2.20 -3.64 25.44
C ASP A 327 1.19 -4.81 25.33
N TYR A 328 0.24 -4.76 24.39
CA TYR A 328 -0.78 -5.80 24.20
C TYR A 328 -0.28 -6.99 23.37
N GLU A 329 -0.49 -8.21 23.86
CA GLU A 329 -0.23 -9.46 23.12
C GLU A 329 -1.48 -10.35 22.99
N LEU A 330 -1.64 -10.97 21.82
CA LEU A 330 -2.75 -11.87 21.50
C LEU A 330 -2.34 -13.34 21.75
N SER A 331 -3.04 -14.01 22.66
CA SER A 331 -2.90 -15.45 22.94
C SER A 331 -3.94 -16.29 22.17
N ALA A 332 -3.54 -17.50 21.76
CA ALA A 332 -4.43 -18.44 21.07
C ALA A 332 -5.10 -19.41 22.06
N SER A 333 -6.34 -19.81 21.80
CA SER A 333 -7.05 -20.79 22.64
C SER A 333 -6.43 -22.20 22.52
N PRO A 334 -6.10 -22.87 23.64
CA PRO A 334 -5.59 -24.25 23.62
C PRO A 334 -6.53 -25.28 22.99
N ALA A 335 -7.83 -24.97 22.88
CA ALA A 335 -8.85 -25.87 22.32
C ALA A 335 -8.92 -25.85 20.77
N LEU A 336 -8.10 -25.06 20.08
CA LEU A 336 -8.11 -24.96 18.62
C LEU A 336 -7.56 -26.23 17.96
N LYS A 337 -8.43 -26.96 17.26
CA LYS A 337 -8.05 -28.07 16.37
C LYS A 337 -7.14 -27.54 15.25
N GLN A 338 -5.91 -28.04 15.19
CA GLN A 338 -4.87 -27.54 14.30
C GLN A 338 -4.35 -28.58 13.30
N ILE A 339 -3.83 -28.10 12.18
CA ILE A 339 -3.08 -28.87 11.19
C ILE A 339 -1.74 -28.17 10.87
N PRO A 340 -0.58 -28.88 10.97
CA PRO A 340 0.67 -28.37 10.42
C PRO A 340 0.55 -28.19 8.90
N ALA A 341 0.95 -27.03 8.38
CA ALA A 341 0.79 -26.71 6.95
C ALA A 341 1.38 -27.78 6.00
N GLN A 342 2.45 -28.46 6.42
CA GLN A 342 3.14 -29.52 5.68
C GLN A 342 2.31 -30.82 5.53
N ARG A 343 1.12 -30.91 6.15
CA ARG A 343 0.15 -32.00 5.94
C ARG A 343 -0.95 -31.65 4.93
N ILE A 344 -0.96 -30.43 4.39
CA ILE A 344 -1.92 -30.02 3.35
C ILE A 344 -1.35 -30.46 1.99
N PRO A 345 -2.15 -31.11 1.11
CA PRO A 345 -1.69 -31.52 -0.21
C PRO A 345 -1.23 -30.35 -1.12
N ASP A 346 -0.08 -30.54 -1.78
CA ASP A 346 0.49 -29.60 -2.76
C ASP A 346 -0.46 -29.26 -3.92
N ASN A 347 -1.28 -30.22 -4.36
CA ASN A 347 -2.28 -30.00 -5.40
C ASN A 347 -3.65 -29.75 -4.76
N ILE A 348 -4.23 -28.59 -5.06
CA ILE A 348 -5.53 -28.14 -4.55
C ILE A 348 -6.70 -29.10 -4.84
N SER A 349 -6.60 -29.93 -5.88
CA SER A 349 -7.60 -30.97 -6.16
C SER A 349 -7.64 -32.10 -5.13
N GLY A 350 -6.63 -32.19 -4.24
CA GLY A 350 -6.58 -33.13 -3.12
C GLY A 350 -6.97 -32.52 -1.76
N VAL A 351 -7.29 -31.22 -1.70
CA VAL A 351 -7.60 -30.53 -0.44
C VAL A 351 -9.09 -30.65 -0.11
N PRO A 352 -9.48 -31.34 0.98
CA PRO A 352 -10.88 -31.51 1.38
C PRO A 352 -11.44 -30.24 2.05
N ASP A 353 -12.77 -30.12 2.08
CA ASP A 353 -13.47 -28.98 2.71
C ASP A 353 -13.27 -28.92 4.24
N ASP A 354 -12.95 -30.05 4.88
CA ASP A 354 -12.53 -30.15 6.29
C ASP A 354 -11.48 -29.12 6.73
N ILE A 355 -10.66 -28.60 5.81
CA ILE A 355 -9.68 -27.55 6.09
C ILE A 355 -10.33 -26.27 6.65
N LEU A 356 -11.59 -25.98 6.30
CA LEU A 356 -12.38 -24.85 6.81
C LEU A 356 -12.72 -24.97 8.31
N HIS A 357 -12.49 -26.15 8.90
CA HIS A 357 -12.72 -26.42 10.33
C HIS A 357 -11.43 -26.55 11.14
N TRP A 358 -10.24 -26.37 10.53
CA TRP A 358 -8.94 -26.51 11.18
C TRP A 358 -8.16 -25.19 11.12
N ALA A 359 -7.42 -24.87 12.19
CA ALA A 359 -6.44 -23.80 12.16
C ALA A 359 -5.11 -24.33 11.57
N VAL A 360 -4.61 -23.71 10.52
CA VAL A 360 -3.31 -24.04 9.92
C VAL A 360 -2.20 -23.44 10.78
N THR A 361 -1.23 -24.24 11.18
CA THR A 361 -0.04 -23.76 11.92
C THR A 361 0.96 -23.15 10.92
N CYS A 362 1.30 -21.87 11.09
CA CYS A 362 2.23 -21.15 10.21
C CYS A 362 3.66 -21.73 10.27
N GLU A 363 4.24 -22.06 9.10
CA GLU A 363 5.57 -22.68 9.01
C GLU A 363 6.73 -21.80 9.52
N VAL A 364 6.53 -20.48 9.63
CA VAL A 364 7.55 -19.51 10.09
C VAL A 364 7.35 -19.09 11.54
N THR A 365 6.11 -18.81 11.95
CA THR A 365 5.82 -18.15 13.24
C THR A 365 5.19 -19.06 14.28
N GLY A 366 4.82 -20.29 13.92
CA GLY A 366 4.05 -21.21 14.78
C GLY A 366 2.62 -20.74 15.10
N LYS A 367 2.24 -19.50 14.76
CA LYS A 367 0.92 -18.95 15.08
C LYS A 367 -0.17 -19.58 14.19
N PRO A 368 -1.35 -19.91 14.73
CA PRO A 368 -2.47 -20.45 13.96
C PRO A 368 -3.08 -19.38 13.04
N PHE A 369 -3.61 -19.80 11.89
CA PHE A 369 -4.47 -18.99 11.02
C PHE A 369 -5.60 -19.84 10.39
N LYS A 370 -6.75 -19.23 10.06
CA LYS A 370 -7.84 -19.91 9.34
C LYS A 370 -7.63 -19.80 7.83
N ILE A 371 -8.18 -20.75 7.07
CA ILE A 371 -8.51 -20.58 5.65
C ILE A 371 -10.01 -20.29 5.57
N THR A 372 -10.40 -19.24 4.84
CA THR A 372 -11.80 -18.89 4.60
C THR A 372 -12.41 -19.68 3.43
N PRO A 373 -13.76 -19.84 3.37
CA PRO A 373 -14.43 -20.42 2.20
C PRO A 373 -14.09 -19.71 0.90
N GLN A 374 -13.97 -18.38 0.94
CA GLN A 374 -13.57 -17.50 -0.16
C GLN A 374 -12.13 -17.79 -0.62
N GLU A 375 -11.19 -17.93 0.30
CA GLU A 375 -9.83 -18.38 -0.01
C GLU A 375 -9.82 -19.75 -0.70
N LEU A 376 -10.55 -20.74 -0.16
CA LEU A 376 -10.59 -22.08 -0.74
C LEU A 376 -11.22 -22.11 -2.15
N LYS A 377 -12.30 -21.34 -2.37
CA LYS A 377 -12.91 -21.06 -3.69
C LYS A 377 -11.86 -20.51 -4.66
N PHE A 378 -11.13 -19.47 -4.26
CA PHE A 378 -10.14 -18.80 -5.08
C PHE A 378 -8.94 -19.70 -5.45
N TYR A 379 -8.38 -20.43 -4.46
CA TYR A 379 -7.28 -21.37 -4.70
C TYR A 379 -7.69 -22.47 -5.69
N ARG A 380 -8.90 -23.01 -5.56
CA ARG A 380 -9.46 -23.99 -6.50
C ARG A 380 -9.63 -23.41 -7.90
N LEU A 381 -10.22 -22.22 -8.03
CA LEU A 381 -10.45 -21.54 -9.31
C LEU A 381 -9.14 -21.27 -10.08
N LYS A 382 -8.08 -20.85 -9.39
CA LYS A 382 -6.77 -20.62 -10.02
C LYS A 382 -5.90 -21.87 -10.16
N GLY A 383 -6.27 -22.98 -9.52
CA GLY A 383 -5.41 -24.16 -9.41
C GLY A 383 -4.13 -23.86 -8.63
N LEU A 384 -4.23 -23.26 -7.45
CA LEU A 384 -3.10 -22.82 -6.61
C LEU A 384 -3.06 -23.58 -5.26
N PRO A 385 -1.87 -23.88 -4.71
CA PRO A 385 -1.75 -24.50 -3.39
C PRO A 385 -2.20 -23.56 -2.26
N ILE A 386 -2.63 -24.15 -1.14
CA ILE A 386 -2.92 -23.42 0.10
C ILE A 386 -1.61 -22.84 0.67
N PRO A 387 -1.58 -21.58 1.18
CA PRO A 387 -0.39 -21.01 1.79
C PRO A 387 -0.01 -21.70 3.10
N HIS A 388 1.30 -21.88 3.31
CA HIS A 388 1.84 -22.37 4.59
C HIS A 388 2.14 -21.25 5.60
N ARG A 389 2.00 -19.99 5.18
CA ARG A 389 2.40 -18.80 5.94
C ARG A 389 1.17 -17.95 6.26
N CYS A 390 1.02 -17.55 7.51
CA CYS A 390 -0.09 -16.72 7.93
C CYS A 390 -0.06 -15.34 7.23
N PRO A 391 -1.22 -14.66 7.06
CA PRO A 391 -1.31 -13.44 6.27
C PRO A 391 -0.34 -12.32 6.68
N ARG A 392 -0.10 -12.10 7.98
CA ARG A 392 0.88 -11.10 8.46
C ARG A 392 2.31 -11.43 8.04
N GLN A 393 2.69 -12.71 8.01
CA GLN A 393 4.01 -13.12 7.51
C GLN A 393 4.13 -12.85 6.00
N ARG A 394 3.08 -13.17 5.23
CA ARG A 394 3.03 -12.87 3.79
C ARG A 394 3.10 -11.36 3.51
N HIS A 395 2.45 -10.54 4.34
CA HIS A 395 2.54 -9.07 4.29
C HIS A 395 3.96 -8.55 4.52
N LEU A 396 4.63 -8.99 5.59
CA LEU A 396 6.02 -8.60 5.87
C LEU A 396 6.96 -8.98 4.70
N GLU A 397 6.77 -10.16 4.12
CA GLU A 397 7.55 -10.62 2.95
C GLU A 397 7.32 -9.77 1.70
N ARG A 398 6.12 -9.19 1.49
CA ARG A 398 5.85 -8.23 0.40
C ARG A 398 6.41 -6.84 0.69
N THR A 399 6.28 -6.34 1.92
CA THR A 399 6.85 -5.04 2.31
C THR A 399 8.37 -5.04 2.20
N ALA A 400 9.04 -6.16 2.49
CA ALA A 400 10.49 -6.33 2.32
C ALA A 400 10.99 -6.32 0.86
N LEU A 401 10.09 -6.33 -0.15
CA LEU A 401 10.45 -6.13 -1.56
C LEU A 401 10.58 -4.64 -1.93
N GLN A 402 10.13 -3.74 -1.05
CA GLN A 402 10.16 -2.30 -1.29
C GLN A 402 11.49 -1.72 -0.80
N ASN A 403 12.05 -0.80 -1.56
CA ASN A 403 13.15 0.02 -1.05
C ASN A 403 12.60 1.03 0.01
N PRO A 404 13.41 1.42 1.01
CA PRO A 404 12.99 2.37 2.04
C PRO A 404 12.62 3.73 1.43
N ARG A 405 11.74 4.50 2.10
CA ARG A 405 11.36 5.87 1.70
C ARG A 405 12.46 6.90 2.01
N HIS A 406 13.65 6.70 1.44
CA HIS A 406 14.85 7.51 1.61
C HIS A 406 15.63 7.58 0.29
N LEU A 407 16.17 8.76 -0.07
CA LEU A 407 17.09 8.92 -1.19
C LEU A 407 18.53 8.96 -0.69
N TYR A 408 19.37 8.11 -1.27
CA TYR A 408 20.81 8.06 -1.06
C TYR A 408 21.54 8.59 -2.30
N SER A 409 22.57 9.40 -2.08
CA SER A 409 23.55 9.73 -3.11
C SER A 409 24.41 8.50 -3.42
N ARG A 410 24.39 8.03 -4.67
CA ARG A 410 25.31 7.02 -5.22
C ARG A 410 25.90 7.51 -6.54
N GLN A 411 26.82 6.74 -7.12
CA GLN A 411 27.30 6.92 -8.50
C GLN A 411 26.71 5.84 -9.41
N CYS A 412 26.40 6.19 -10.66
CA CYS A 412 25.96 5.26 -11.68
C CYS A 412 27.09 4.27 -12.01
N ALA A 413 26.85 2.97 -11.85
CA ALA A 413 27.88 1.95 -12.03
C ALA A 413 28.41 1.78 -13.48
N LYS A 414 27.84 2.49 -14.47
CA LYS A 414 28.29 2.50 -15.88
C LYS A 414 29.00 3.79 -16.28
N CYS A 415 28.46 4.97 -15.94
CA CYS A 415 29.01 6.27 -16.34
C CYS A 415 29.57 7.14 -15.19
N GLN A 416 29.53 6.66 -13.95
CA GLN A 416 30.00 7.34 -12.73
C GLN A 416 29.33 8.70 -12.42
N SER A 417 28.26 9.07 -13.14
CA SER A 417 27.45 10.25 -12.80
C SER A 417 26.85 10.12 -11.40
N ALA A 418 26.73 11.24 -10.68
CA ALA A 418 25.96 11.27 -9.44
C ALA A 418 24.49 10.90 -9.73
N ILE A 419 23.90 10.09 -8.85
CA ILE A 419 22.49 9.69 -8.90
C ILE A 419 21.89 9.76 -7.50
N GLN A 420 20.59 10.07 -7.43
CA GLN A 420 19.77 9.82 -6.24
C GLN A 420 19.04 8.50 -6.42
N THR A 421 18.98 7.67 -5.38
CA THR A 421 18.40 6.33 -5.48
C THR A 421 17.96 5.78 -4.14
N THR A 422 17.06 4.80 -4.15
CA THR A 422 16.48 4.17 -2.95
C THR A 422 17.25 2.92 -2.50
N TYR A 423 18.28 2.52 -3.26
CA TYR A 423 19.26 1.51 -2.86
C TYR A 423 20.35 2.16 -2.00
N ALA A 424 20.39 1.84 -0.71
CA ALA A 424 21.43 2.32 0.22
C ALA A 424 22.87 1.96 -0.24
N PRO A 425 23.91 2.73 0.14
CA PRO A 425 25.27 2.56 -0.39
C PRO A 425 25.96 1.24 0.00
N ASP A 426 25.52 0.61 1.07
CA ASP A 426 25.97 -0.68 1.58
C ASP A 426 25.34 -1.88 0.84
N ARG A 427 24.28 -1.66 0.05
CA ARG A 427 23.59 -2.73 -0.67
C ARG A 427 24.28 -3.08 -2.01
N PRO A 428 24.37 -4.37 -2.36
CA PRO A 428 25.23 -4.87 -3.44
C PRO A 428 24.71 -4.63 -4.86
N GLU A 429 23.51 -4.06 -5.07
CA GLU A 429 22.97 -3.92 -6.43
C GLU A 429 23.79 -2.93 -7.29
N LYS A 430 24.00 -3.32 -8.55
CA LYS A 430 24.58 -2.48 -9.61
C LYS A 430 23.54 -1.44 -10.06
N VAL A 431 23.50 -0.29 -9.41
CA VAL A 431 22.57 0.81 -9.75
C VAL A 431 23.08 1.61 -10.95
N LEU A 432 22.21 1.89 -11.91
CA LEU A 432 22.45 2.66 -13.13
C LEU A 432 21.52 3.87 -13.21
N CYS A 433 22.02 4.98 -13.76
CA CYS A 433 21.16 6.10 -14.13
C CYS A 433 20.14 5.68 -15.22
N GLY A 434 19.00 6.38 -15.31
CA GLY A 434 17.93 6.07 -16.26
C GLY A 434 18.39 5.77 -17.70
N GLU A 435 19.29 6.58 -18.27
CA GLU A 435 19.85 6.38 -19.62
C GLU A 435 20.70 5.10 -19.72
N CYS A 436 21.57 4.88 -18.73
CA CYS A 436 22.42 3.69 -18.66
C CYS A 436 21.61 2.41 -18.48
N TYR A 437 20.49 2.47 -17.75
CA TYR A 437 19.54 1.37 -17.59
C TYR A 437 18.78 1.07 -18.89
N LEU A 438 18.24 2.10 -19.56
CA LEU A 438 17.53 1.92 -20.83
C LEU A 438 18.44 1.32 -21.92
N SER A 439 19.71 1.75 -21.99
CA SER A 439 20.74 1.18 -22.88
C SER A 439 21.27 -0.21 -22.48
N GLU A 440 20.67 -0.88 -21.50
CA GLU A 440 20.92 -2.29 -21.15
C GLU A 440 19.65 -3.16 -21.37
N VAL A 441 18.52 -2.55 -21.73
CA VAL A 441 17.19 -3.18 -21.76
C VAL A 441 16.47 -3.04 -23.13
N TYR A 442 16.97 -2.15 -24.00
CA TYR A 442 16.54 -1.96 -25.39
C TYR A 442 17.70 -2.21 -26.37
#